data_AF-A0AAV7LJF1-F1
#
_entry.id   AF-A0AAV7LJF1-F1
#
_cell.length_a   1.000
_cell.length_b   1.000
_cell.length_c   1.000
_cell.angle_alpha   90.00
_cell.angle_beta   90.00
_cell.angle_gamma   90.00
#
_symmetry.space_group_name_H-M   'P 1'
#
loop_
_entity.id
_entity.type
_entity.pdbx_description
1 polymer ?
#
loop_
_entity_poly.entity_id
_entity_poly.type
_entity_poly.pdbx_seq_one_letter_code
_entity_poly.pdbx_strand_id
1 'polypeptide(L)'
;MVTAPSSLPFCRERGSATPRLQYIQQTFQVCHPPSGAMPNGKPSGKQSRQLLFAEAITQPKVMAALTAPTGSLALPTEPRTVEAMDRIVQEITVVERRLEAMDLKISDLSMASTSIWADITAFRETVTDLDHHLTAVEDRVATLPDRDADLRLLRMKVTDLEDRSRRDNVSFFGISEHKGGSDISTFLKILIPELTGLDFSPPLEFQRVHRIGPMHKGASR
;
A
#
# COMPACT_ATOMS: atom_id res chain seq x y z
N MET A 1 58.48 -16.29 -21.33
CA MET A 1 59.43 -15.17 -21.47
C MET A 1 58.61 -13.97 -21.95
N VAL A 2 58.00 -13.21 -21.05
CA VAL A 2 58.54 -12.01 -20.36
C VAL A 2 59.03 -10.95 -21.34
N THR A 3 58.25 -9.88 -21.54
CA THR A 3 58.65 -8.48 -21.29
C THR A 3 57.45 -7.54 -21.47
N ALA A 4 57.31 -6.60 -20.53
CA ALA A 4 56.32 -5.52 -20.47
C ALA A 4 56.90 -4.20 -21.05
N PRO A 5 56.53 -2.97 -20.61
CA PRO A 5 55.51 -2.08 -21.20
C PRO A 5 56.06 -0.67 -21.60
N SER A 6 55.24 0.17 -22.24
CA SER A 6 55.26 1.67 -22.24
C SER A 6 54.33 2.15 -23.39
N SER A 7 53.51 3.19 -23.34
CA SER A 7 53.52 4.47 -22.62
C SER A 7 52.11 5.11 -22.67
N LEU A 8 51.74 5.81 -21.60
CA LEU A 8 50.60 6.77 -21.57
C LEU A 8 51.05 8.12 -22.16
N PRO A 9 50.10 8.98 -22.60
CA PRO A 9 49.68 10.11 -21.75
C PRO A 9 48.13 10.25 -21.74
N PHE A 10 47.48 10.37 -20.58
CA PHE A 10 47.21 11.58 -19.77
C PHE A 10 46.43 12.72 -20.47
N CYS A 11 45.10 12.65 -20.26
CA CYS A 11 44.11 13.69 -19.93
C CYS A 11 44.01 15.03 -20.69
N ARG A 12 42.82 15.27 -21.27
CA ARG A 12 42.10 16.54 -21.11
C ARG A 12 40.58 16.32 -21.02
N GLU A 13 40.02 16.84 -19.93
CA GLU A 13 38.60 16.81 -19.56
C GLU A 13 37.70 17.74 -20.39
N ARG A 14 36.42 17.35 -20.45
CA ARG A 14 35.15 18.13 -20.34
C ARG A 14 34.09 17.31 -21.10
N GLY A 15 33.01 16.77 -20.54
CA GLY A 15 32.21 17.14 -19.37
C GLY A 15 30.77 17.29 -19.86
N SER A 16 29.91 16.29 -19.64
CA SER A 16 28.45 16.47 -19.47
C SER A 16 27.78 15.12 -19.22
N ALA A 17 27.03 15.08 -18.12
CA ALA A 17 26.38 13.93 -17.52
C ALA A 17 25.33 13.26 -18.41
N THR A 18 25.42 11.93 -18.51
CA THR A 18 24.27 11.04 -18.72
C THR A 18 24.45 9.80 -17.83
N PRO A 19 23.53 9.47 -16.91
CA PRO A 19 23.58 8.19 -16.23
C PRO A 19 22.88 7.14 -17.12
N ARG A 20 23.69 6.17 -17.57
CA ARG A 20 23.26 4.97 -18.28
C ARG A 20 22.77 3.95 -17.24
N LEU A 21 21.53 3.50 -17.41
CA LEU A 21 20.88 2.43 -16.65
C LEU A 21 21.77 1.18 -16.58
N GLN A 22 22.09 0.72 -15.37
CA GLN A 22 22.46 -0.66 -15.09
C GLN A 22 21.31 -1.31 -14.32
N TYR A 23 20.69 -2.27 -14.99
CA TYR A 23 19.62 -3.11 -14.49
C TYR A 23 20.27 -4.19 -13.60
N ILE A 24 20.01 -4.14 -12.30
CA ILE A 24 20.31 -5.26 -11.38
C ILE A 24 18.97 -5.91 -11.05
N GLN A 25 18.67 -7.05 -11.69
CA GLN A 25 17.65 -7.96 -11.18
C GLN A 25 18.23 -8.67 -9.95
N GLN A 26 17.77 -8.30 -8.77
CA GLN A 26 17.86 -9.16 -7.59
C GLN A 26 16.57 -9.95 -7.47
N THR A 27 16.62 -11.21 -7.87
CA THR A 27 15.58 -12.21 -7.57
C THR A 27 15.73 -12.66 -6.13
N PHE A 28 14.84 -12.22 -5.24
CA PHE A 28 14.66 -12.82 -3.92
C PHE A 28 13.71 -14.00 -4.04
N GLN A 29 14.27 -15.20 -4.00
CA GLN A 29 13.53 -16.46 -4.01
C GLN A 29 13.29 -16.86 -2.55
N VAL A 30 12.07 -16.63 -2.04
CA VAL A 30 11.64 -17.15 -0.74
C VAL A 30 11.11 -18.57 -0.98
N CYS A 31 11.94 -19.57 -0.66
CA CYS A 31 11.52 -20.97 -0.69
C CYS A 31 10.79 -21.31 0.62
N HIS A 32 9.47 -21.46 0.53
CA HIS A 32 8.67 -22.11 1.56
C HIS A 32 8.93 -23.63 1.57
N PRO A 33 8.97 -24.27 2.75
CA PRO A 33 9.04 -25.74 2.82
C PRO A 33 7.73 -26.38 2.32
N PRO A 34 7.81 -27.59 1.74
CA PRO A 34 6.68 -28.23 1.08
C PRO A 34 5.59 -28.65 2.09
N SER A 35 4.36 -28.19 1.83
CA SER A 35 3.14 -28.64 2.47
C SER A 35 2.89 -30.11 2.15
N GLY A 36 3.21 -30.99 3.09
CA GLY A 36 2.87 -32.41 3.04
C GLY A 36 1.36 -32.61 3.13
N ALA A 37 0.81 -33.26 2.10
CA ALA A 37 -0.52 -33.84 2.14
C ALA A 37 -0.58 -34.97 3.17
N MET A 38 -1.63 -35.01 3.99
CA MET A 38 -2.08 -36.21 4.70
C MET A 38 -3.57 -36.07 5.13
N PRO A 39 -4.25 -37.18 5.47
CA PRO A 39 -5.55 -37.51 4.88
C PRO A 39 -6.72 -37.40 5.86
N ASN A 40 -7.93 -37.59 5.31
CA ASN A 40 -9.16 -37.86 6.03
C ASN A 40 -8.98 -38.95 7.11
N GLY A 41 -9.44 -38.65 8.34
CA GLY A 41 -9.56 -39.65 9.39
C GLY A 41 -10.17 -39.07 10.68
N LYS A 42 -11.47 -39.30 10.89
CA LYS A 42 -12.02 -39.43 12.26
C LYS A 42 -11.46 -40.75 12.83
N PRO A 43 -11.13 -40.84 14.13
CA PRO A 43 -12.15 -41.25 15.09
C PRO A 43 -12.04 -40.65 16.51
N SER A 44 -13.09 -40.98 17.26
CA SER A 44 -13.36 -40.78 18.69
C SER A 44 -12.20 -40.75 19.69
N GLY A 45 -12.45 -40.01 20.78
CA GLY A 45 -12.52 -40.64 22.09
C GLY A 45 -11.33 -40.46 23.05
N LYS A 46 -11.66 -39.82 24.18
CA LYS A 46 -11.09 -39.97 25.53
C LYS A 46 -9.90 -39.09 25.94
N GLN A 47 -10.27 -38.19 26.86
CA GLN A 47 -9.72 -38.03 28.21
C GLN A 47 -8.47 -37.15 28.46
N SER A 48 -8.77 -36.10 29.24
CA SER A 48 -8.05 -35.67 30.46
C SER A 48 -6.86 -34.72 30.30
N ARG A 49 -7.08 -33.45 30.66
CA ARG A 49 -6.59 -32.89 31.93
C ARG A 49 -7.05 -31.44 32.14
N GLN A 50 -7.81 -31.25 33.21
CA GLN A 50 -7.69 -30.19 34.24
C GLN A 50 -7.76 -28.73 33.73
N LEU A 51 -8.73 -27.92 34.15
CA LEU A 51 -8.85 -27.43 35.53
C LEU A 51 -10.33 -27.24 35.94
N LEU A 52 -10.68 -27.93 37.01
CA LEU A 52 -11.89 -27.72 37.81
C LEU A 52 -11.64 -26.53 38.74
N PHE A 53 -12.36 -25.43 38.54
CA PHE A 53 -12.67 -24.53 39.66
C PHE A 53 -13.97 -25.03 40.27
N ALA A 54 -13.84 -25.76 41.37
CA ALA A 54 -14.91 -25.97 42.31
C ALA A 54 -14.52 -25.24 43.59
N GLU A 55 -15.32 -24.27 44.01
CA GLU A 55 -15.65 -24.21 45.43
C GLU A 55 -17.02 -23.59 45.65
N ALA A 56 -17.90 -24.47 46.11
CA ALA A 56 -19.25 -24.18 46.51
C ALA A 56 -19.20 -23.44 47.86
N ILE A 57 -19.70 -22.21 47.90
CA ILE A 57 -20.10 -21.58 49.16
C ILE A 57 -21.48 -22.13 49.50
N THR A 58 -21.53 -23.20 50.29
CA THR A 58 -22.74 -23.58 51.04
C THR A 58 -22.37 -24.63 52.09
N GLN A 59 -22.22 -24.19 53.35
CA GLN A 59 -22.32 -25.08 54.49
C GLN A 59 -23.64 -24.82 55.22
N PRO A 60 -24.44 -25.87 55.48
CA PRO A 60 -25.30 -25.87 56.64
C PRO A 60 -25.06 -27.17 57.42
N LYS A 61 -24.15 -27.17 58.40
CA LYS A 61 -24.14 -28.24 59.43
C LYS A 61 -23.29 -27.90 60.66
N VAL A 62 -23.86 -27.10 61.57
CA VAL A 62 -23.47 -27.16 62.99
C VAL A 62 -24.73 -27.09 63.85
N MET A 63 -25.45 -28.19 63.96
CA MET A 63 -26.49 -28.42 64.96
C MET A 63 -26.50 -29.92 65.26
N ALA A 64 -25.72 -30.35 66.24
CA ALA A 64 -25.94 -31.56 67.05
C ALA A 64 -24.70 -31.87 67.90
N ALA A 65 -24.56 -31.17 69.03
CA ALA A 65 -23.95 -31.71 70.24
C ALA A 65 -24.20 -30.70 71.34
N LEU A 66 -25.17 -30.97 72.22
CA LEU A 66 -25.22 -30.50 73.61
C LEU A 66 -26.51 -31.07 74.23
N THR A 67 -26.41 -32.30 74.73
CA THR A 67 -27.19 -32.74 75.88
C THR A 67 -26.22 -32.84 77.06
N ALA A 68 -26.56 -32.05 78.08
CA ALA A 68 -25.97 -31.76 79.39
C ALA A 68 -25.52 -33.03 80.21
N PRO A 69 -24.87 -32.94 81.42
CA PRO A 69 -25.13 -31.87 82.39
C PRO A 69 -24.05 -31.48 83.43
N THR A 70 -24.45 -30.45 84.18
CA THR A 70 -24.11 -30.15 85.60
C THR A 70 -22.75 -29.52 85.91
N GLY A 71 -22.80 -28.27 86.39
CA GLY A 71 -22.04 -27.91 87.59
C GLY A 71 -21.30 -26.58 87.58
N SER A 72 -21.80 -25.68 88.42
CA SER A 72 -21.07 -24.66 89.18
C SER A 72 -20.74 -23.31 88.53
N LEU A 73 -21.47 -22.32 89.05
CA LEU A 73 -21.09 -20.92 89.23
C LEU A 73 -19.59 -20.73 89.53
N ALA A 74 -18.93 -19.89 88.73
CA ALA A 74 -17.93 -18.93 89.20
C ALA A 74 -17.60 -17.98 88.04
N LEU A 75 -17.91 -16.70 88.25
CA LEU A 75 -17.50 -15.58 87.42
C LEU A 75 -16.10 -15.14 87.90
N PRO A 76 -15.06 -15.13 87.05
CA PRO A 76 -13.90 -14.28 87.26
C PRO A 76 -13.88 -13.22 86.15
N THR A 77 -14.09 -11.98 86.56
CA THR A 77 -13.68 -10.77 85.84
C THR A 77 -12.19 -10.84 85.51
N GLU A 78 -11.86 -10.94 84.23
CA GLU A 78 -10.50 -10.78 83.69
C GLU A 78 -10.55 -9.68 82.59
N PRO A 79 -9.92 -8.51 82.78
CA PRO A 79 -9.93 -7.41 81.80
C PRO A 79 -9.15 -7.71 80.50
N ARG A 80 -8.40 -8.81 80.46
CA ARG A 80 -7.52 -9.20 79.34
C ARG A 80 -8.25 -9.66 78.09
N THR A 81 -9.45 -10.21 78.22
CA THR A 81 -10.23 -10.72 77.08
C THR A 81 -10.91 -9.60 76.30
N VAL A 82 -11.24 -8.49 76.97
CA VAL A 82 -11.87 -7.31 76.36
C VAL A 82 -10.86 -6.53 75.52
N GLU A 83 -9.64 -6.32 76.03
CA GLU A 83 -8.55 -5.68 75.28
C GLU A 83 -8.15 -6.46 74.02
N ALA A 84 -8.15 -7.80 74.09
CA ALA A 84 -7.91 -8.66 72.94
C ALA A 84 -9.02 -8.55 71.88
N MET A 85 -10.27 -8.41 72.33
CA MET A 85 -11.43 -8.23 71.44
C MET A 85 -11.37 -6.87 70.74
N ASP A 86 -11.05 -5.79 71.46
CA ASP A 86 -10.90 -4.44 70.90
C ASP A 86 -9.79 -4.40 69.83
N ARG A 87 -8.70 -5.12 70.05
CA ARG A 87 -7.62 -5.25 69.06
C ARG A 87 -8.06 -5.98 67.80
N ILE A 88 -8.82 -7.06 67.93
CA ILE A 88 -9.39 -7.80 66.80
C ILE A 88 -10.36 -6.92 66.01
N VAL A 89 -11.23 -6.17 66.70
CA VAL A 89 -12.16 -5.22 66.06
C VAL A 89 -11.38 -4.16 65.28
N GLN A 90 -10.31 -3.61 65.85
CA GLN A 90 -9.44 -2.66 65.12
C GLN A 90 -8.83 -3.30 63.86
N GLU A 91 -8.32 -4.53 63.93
CA GLU A 91 -7.78 -5.23 62.76
C GLU A 91 -8.85 -5.49 61.69
N ILE A 92 -10.07 -5.86 62.09
CA ILE A 92 -11.22 -6.01 61.18
C ILE A 92 -11.53 -4.69 60.46
N THR A 93 -11.60 -3.57 61.18
CA THR A 93 -11.85 -2.25 60.53
C THR A 93 -10.75 -1.82 59.57
N VAL A 94 -9.51 -2.31 59.76
CA VAL A 94 -8.40 -2.07 58.81
C VAL A 94 -8.57 -2.94 57.57
N VAL A 95 -8.96 -4.20 57.74
CA VAL A 95 -9.23 -5.12 56.63
C VAL A 95 -10.41 -4.62 55.79
N GLU A 96 -11.49 -4.16 56.42
CA GLU A 96 -12.65 -3.56 55.74
C GLU A 96 -12.26 -2.36 54.87
N ARG A 97 -11.50 -1.40 55.42
CA ARG A 97 -10.98 -0.27 54.63
C ARG A 97 -10.09 -0.69 53.47
N ARG A 98 -9.30 -1.75 53.64
CA ARG A 98 -8.46 -2.29 52.55
C ARG A 98 -9.30 -2.98 51.48
N LEU A 99 -10.39 -3.66 51.85
CA LEU A 99 -11.34 -4.25 50.90
C LEU A 99 -12.03 -3.16 50.07
N GLU A 100 -12.55 -2.11 50.72
CA GLU A 100 -13.14 -0.95 50.03
C GLU A 100 -12.15 -0.31 49.03
N ALA A 101 -10.89 -0.14 49.46
CA ALA A 101 -9.84 0.40 48.57
C ALA A 101 -9.50 -0.54 47.40
N MET A 102 -9.62 -1.86 47.57
CA MET A 102 -9.45 -2.82 46.47
C MET A 102 -10.65 -2.80 45.52
N ASP A 103 -11.86 -2.70 46.04
CA ASP A 103 -13.08 -2.62 45.22
C ASP A 103 -13.05 -1.39 44.31
N LEU A 104 -12.60 -0.24 44.82
CA LEU A 104 -12.38 0.96 44.00
C LEU A 104 -11.36 0.71 42.88
N LYS A 105 -10.21 0.11 43.18
CA LYS A 105 -9.20 -0.21 42.16
C LYS A 105 -9.70 -1.22 41.13
N ILE A 106 -10.49 -2.21 41.55
CA ILE A 106 -11.10 -3.19 40.66
C ILE A 106 -12.11 -2.50 39.73
N SER A 107 -12.88 -1.55 40.27
CA SER A 107 -13.80 -0.72 39.47
C SER A 107 -13.04 0.12 38.44
N ASP A 108 -11.97 0.80 38.84
CA ASP A 108 -11.12 1.58 37.93
C ASP A 108 -10.50 0.71 36.82
N LEU A 109 -9.98 -0.46 37.17
CA LEU A 109 -9.44 -1.42 36.21
C LEU A 109 -10.52 -1.96 35.26
N SER A 110 -11.73 -2.19 35.77
CA SER A 110 -12.86 -2.60 34.94
C SER A 110 -13.21 -1.52 33.92
N MET A 111 -13.28 -0.26 34.35
CA MET A 111 -13.50 0.88 33.44
C MET A 111 -12.40 1.01 32.40
N ALA A 112 -11.12 0.96 32.80
CA ALA A 112 -9.99 1.03 31.88
C ALA A 112 -10.02 -0.12 30.86
N SER A 113 -10.36 -1.33 31.30
CA SER A 113 -10.53 -2.50 30.43
C SER A 113 -11.64 -2.28 29.39
N THR A 114 -12.80 -1.75 29.79
CA THR A 114 -13.89 -1.44 28.84
C THR A 114 -13.51 -0.36 27.82
N SER A 115 -12.74 0.65 28.25
CA SER A 115 -12.21 1.68 27.35
C SER A 115 -11.26 1.10 26.31
N ILE A 116 -10.30 0.26 26.74
CA ILE A 116 -9.36 -0.41 25.84
C ILE A 116 -10.10 -1.30 24.85
N TRP A 117 -11.14 -2.01 25.29
CA TRP A 117 -11.97 -2.80 24.40
C TRP A 117 -12.66 -1.96 23.32
N ALA A 118 -13.19 -0.78 23.69
CA ALA A 118 -13.78 0.14 22.73
C ALA A 118 -12.73 0.64 21.71
N ASP A 119 -11.54 1.02 22.17
CA ASP A 119 -10.45 1.47 21.30
C ASP A 119 -9.99 0.36 20.34
N ILE A 120 -9.87 -0.89 20.83
CA ILE A 120 -9.54 -2.05 20.00
C ILE A 120 -10.60 -2.28 18.91
N THR A 121 -11.88 -2.16 19.26
CA THR A 121 -12.95 -2.32 18.26
C THR A 121 -12.91 -1.22 17.19
N ALA A 122 -12.71 0.03 17.60
CA ALA A 122 -12.56 1.15 16.65
C ALA A 122 -11.33 0.96 15.75
N PHE A 123 -10.20 0.56 16.32
CA PHE A 123 -9.00 0.28 15.54
C PHE A 123 -9.23 -0.84 14.52
N ARG A 124 -9.91 -1.92 14.93
CA ARG A 124 -10.25 -3.03 14.02
C ARG A 124 -11.09 -2.55 12.83
N GLU A 125 -12.06 -1.67 13.07
CA GLU A 125 -12.87 -1.08 11.99
C GLU A 125 -12.01 -0.25 11.02
N THR A 126 -11.11 0.59 11.55
CA THR A 126 -10.20 1.37 10.70
C THR A 126 -9.27 0.48 9.87
N VAL A 127 -8.79 -0.63 10.43
CA VAL A 127 -7.95 -1.59 9.70
C VAL A 127 -8.76 -2.26 8.58
N THR A 128 -10.03 -2.61 8.81
CA THR A 128 -10.87 -3.18 7.75
C THR A 128 -11.18 -2.19 6.63
N ASP A 129 -11.39 -0.91 6.96
CA ASP A 129 -11.58 0.15 5.96
C ASP A 129 -10.31 0.35 5.12
N LEU A 130 -9.15 0.38 5.77
CA LEU A 130 -7.86 0.47 5.08
C LEU A 130 -7.60 -0.73 4.16
N ASP A 131 -7.97 -1.94 4.58
CA ASP A 131 -7.84 -3.16 3.77
C ASP A 131 -8.72 -3.10 2.51
N HIS A 132 -9.95 -2.61 2.64
CA HIS A 132 -10.83 -2.35 1.51
C HIS A 132 -10.26 -1.28 0.56
N HIS A 133 -9.74 -0.19 1.10
CA HIS A 133 -9.09 0.85 0.29
C HIS A 133 -7.84 0.34 -0.41
N LEU A 134 -7.03 -0.48 0.26
CA LEU A 134 -5.83 -1.08 -0.32
C LEU A 134 -6.21 -2.00 -1.48
N THR A 135 -7.19 -2.89 -1.28
CA THR A 135 -7.68 -3.79 -2.33
C THR A 135 -8.16 -3.02 -3.56
N ALA A 136 -8.94 -1.95 -3.36
CA ALA A 136 -9.42 -1.11 -4.47
C ALA A 136 -8.29 -0.37 -5.20
N VAL A 137 -7.24 0.04 -4.49
CA VAL A 137 -6.04 0.64 -5.11
C VAL A 137 -5.26 -0.39 -5.89
N GLU A 138 -5.07 -1.59 -5.34
CA GLU A 138 -4.38 -2.70 -6.01
C GLU A 138 -5.08 -3.09 -7.31
N ASP A 139 -6.41 -3.23 -7.30
CA ASP A 139 -7.21 -3.49 -8.51
C ASP A 139 -7.01 -2.40 -9.56
N ARG A 140 -7.04 -1.13 -9.16
CA ARG A 140 -6.81 -0.01 -10.08
C ARG A 140 -5.42 -0.04 -10.67
N VAL A 141 -4.40 -0.32 -9.86
CA VAL A 141 -3.01 -0.43 -10.31
C VAL A 141 -2.83 -1.61 -11.26
N ALA A 142 -3.49 -2.75 -11.00
CA ALA A 142 -3.45 -3.92 -11.86
C ALA A 142 -4.03 -3.64 -13.26
N THR A 143 -4.97 -2.70 -13.40
CA THR A 143 -5.54 -2.31 -14.71
C THR A 143 -4.71 -1.26 -15.49
N LEU A 144 -3.70 -0.65 -14.88
CA LEU A 144 -2.88 0.38 -15.55
C LEU A 144 -2.09 -0.15 -16.76
N PRO A 145 -1.42 -1.33 -16.68
CA PRO A 145 -0.67 -1.87 -17.82
C PRO A 145 -1.53 -2.10 -19.06
N ASP A 146 -2.76 -2.58 -18.88
CA ASP A 146 -3.70 -2.83 -19.99
C ASP A 146 -4.10 -1.51 -20.66
N ARG A 147 -4.41 -0.48 -19.85
CA ARG A 147 -4.70 0.87 -20.37
C ARG A 147 -3.52 1.47 -21.11
N ASP A 148 -2.30 1.27 -20.62
CA ASP A 148 -1.08 1.73 -21.30
C ASP A 148 -0.86 1.01 -22.63
N ALA A 149 -1.17 -0.29 -22.70
CA ALA A 149 -1.12 -1.06 -23.93
C ALA A 149 -2.14 -0.53 -24.96
N ASP A 150 -3.37 -0.26 -24.52
CA ASP A 150 -4.42 0.33 -25.36
C ASP A 150 -4.05 1.72 -25.88
N LEU A 151 -3.49 2.57 -25.02
CA LEU A 151 -3.01 3.90 -25.41
C LEU A 151 -1.89 3.83 -26.43
N ARG A 152 -0.95 2.88 -26.28
CA ARG A 152 0.12 2.65 -27.26
C ARG A 152 -0.45 2.19 -28.60
N LEU A 153 -1.38 1.24 -28.58
CA LEU A 153 -2.04 0.76 -29.79
C LEU A 153 -2.79 1.89 -30.51
N LEU A 154 -3.53 2.70 -29.75
CA LEU A 154 -4.30 3.82 -30.30
C LEU A 154 -3.37 4.88 -30.90
N ARG A 155 -2.25 5.18 -30.22
CA ARG A 155 -1.22 6.08 -30.75
C ARG A 155 -0.65 5.57 -32.07
N MET A 156 -0.31 4.28 -32.15
CA MET A 156 0.19 3.68 -33.40
C MET A 156 -0.83 3.79 -34.54
N LYS A 157 -2.11 3.54 -34.25
CA LYS A 157 -3.19 3.68 -35.23
C LYS A 157 -3.33 5.13 -35.72
N VAL A 158 -3.29 6.10 -34.79
CA VAL A 158 -3.36 7.53 -35.15
C VAL A 158 -2.18 7.91 -36.03
N THR A 159 -0.96 7.50 -35.69
CA THR A 159 0.23 7.77 -36.52
C THR A 159 0.11 7.15 -37.91
N ASP A 160 -0.31 5.88 -38.04
CA ASP A 160 -0.52 5.25 -39.36
C ASP A 160 -1.58 5.98 -40.20
N LEU A 161 -2.67 6.44 -39.57
CA LEU A 161 -3.71 7.21 -40.27
C LEU A 161 -3.21 8.59 -40.69
N GLU A 162 -2.45 9.27 -39.85
CA GLU A 162 -1.83 10.57 -40.19
C GLU A 162 -0.83 10.43 -41.33
N ASP A 163 0.02 9.41 -41.30
CA ASP A 163 1.01 9.14 -42.33
C ASP A 163 0.35 8.78 -43.66
N ARG A 164 -0.71 7.96 -43.65
CA ARG A 164 -1.51 7.66 -44.84
C ARG A 164 -2.20 8.89 -45.39
N SER A 165 -2.76 9.72 -44.51
CA SER A 165 -3.43 10.96 -44.91
C SER A 165 -2.47 11.99 -45.52
N ARG A 166 -1.17 11.94 -45.18
CA ARG A 166 -0.16 12.87 -45.67
C ARG A 166 0.80 12.27 -46.69
N ARG A 167 0.61 11.00 -47.06
CA ARG A 167 1.50 10.25 -47.96
C ARG A 167 1.74 10.95 -49.30
N ASP A 168 0.69 11.55 -49.84
CA ASP A 168 0.73 12.22 -51.14
C ASP A 168 1.06 13.72 -51.02
N ASN A 169 1.28 14.22 -49.80
CA ASN A 169 1.61 15.62 -49.55
C ASN A 169 3.12 15.82 -49.60
N VAL A 170 3.60 16.56 -50.60
CA VAL A 170 5.00 16.97 -50.72
C VAL A 170 5.17 18.41 -50.24
N SER A 171 6.15 18.65 -49.37
CA SER A 171 6.48 19.99 -48.87
C SER A 171 7.79 20.48 -49.49
N PHE A 172 7.74 21.65 -50.14
CA PHE A 172 8.91 22.32 -50.69
C PHE A 172 9.36 23.46 -49.77
N PHE A 173 10.64 23.48 -49.41
CA PHE A 173 11.24 24.51 -48.57
C PHE A 173 12.22 25.37 -49.39
N GLY A 174 12.42 26.63 -48.98
CA GLY A 174 13.38 27.53 -49.63
C GLY A 174 12.86 28.25 -50.90
N ILE A 175 11.58 28.13 -51.24
CA ILE A 175 10.97 28.88 -52.34
C ILE A 175 10.57 30.29 -51.85
N SER A 176 11.27 31.31 -52.32
CA SER A 176 10.96 32.71 -51.99
C SER A 176 9.50 33.07 -52.30
N GLU A 177 8.88 33.88 -51.45
CA GLU A 177 7.45 34.26 -51.59
C GLU A 177 7.13 34.95 -52.92
N HIS A 178 8.09 35.68 -53.48
CA HIS A 178 7.95 36.43 -54.73
C HIS A 178 8.15 35.60 -56.00
N LYS A 179 8.67 34.36 -55.90
CA LYS A 179 8.81 33.46 -57.04
C LYS A 179 7.53 32.63 -57.20
N GLY A 180 6.96 32.64 -58.40
CA GLY A 180 5.74 31.91 -58.75
C GLY A 180 4.43 32.70 -58.69
N GLY A 181 4.46 33.99 -58.32
CA GLY A 181 3.30 34.89 -58.42
C GLY A 181 2.01 34.35 -57.77
N SER A 182 0.86 34.60 -58.43
CA SER A 182 -0.46 34.11 -58.02
C SER A 182 -0.61 32.59 -58.20
N ASP A 183 0.04 32.02 -59.22
CA ASP A 183 -0.20 30.64 -59.66
C ASP A 183 1.01 29.73 -59.40
N ILE A 184 1.16 29.34 -58.14
CA ILE A 184 2.25 28.46 -57.67
C ILE A 184 2.22 27.09 -58.36
N SER A 185 1.03 26.60 -58.73
CA SER A 185 0.86 25.33 -59.44
C SER A 185 1.59 25.30 -60.79
N THR A 186 1.43 26.34 -61.60
CA THR A 186 2.10 26.48 -62.90
C THR A 186 3.61 26.56 -62.74
N PHE A 187 4.07 27.34 -61.75
CA PHE A 187 5.49 27.43 -61.43
C PHE A 187 6.10 26.06 -61.05
N LEU A 188 5.41 25.28 -60.21
CA LEU A 188 5.89 23.95 -59.81
C LEU A 188 5.89 22.94 -60.97
N LYS A 189 4.96 23.02 -61.92
CA LYS A 189 4.95 22.15 -63.12
C LYS A 189 6.17 22.37 -64.02
N ILE A 190 6.76 23.57 -63.99
CA ILE A 190 7.99 23.88 -64.74
C ILE A 190 9.22 23.53 -63.90
N LEU A 191 9.22 23.94 -62.63
CA LEU A 191 10.37 23.81 -61.74
C LEU A 191 10.72 22.35 -61.44
N ILE A 192 9.73 21.48 -61.21
CA ILE A 192 9.99 20.09 -60.80
C ILE A 192 10.71 19.30 -61.91
N PRO A 193 10.23 19.27 -63.17
CA PRO A 193 10.96 18.63 -64.26
C PRO A 193 12.36 19.22 -64.49
N GLU A 194 12.51 20.54 -64.37
CA GLU A 194 13.81 21.21 -64.52
C GLU A 194 14.82 20.77 -63.44
N LEU A 195 14.37 20.62 -62.19
CA LEU A 195 15.22 20.20 -61.08
C LEU A 195 15.53 18.70 -61.09
N THR A 196 14.56 17.86 -61.47
CA THR A 196 14.72 16.40 -61.42
C THR A 196 15.34 15.83 -62.69
N GLY A 197 15.26 16.54 -63.83
CA GLY A 197 15.64 16.03 -65.14
C GLY A 197 14.78 14.85 -65.60
N LEU A 198 13.58 14.69 -65.02
CA LEU A 198 12.65 13.60 -65.31
C LEU A 198 11.50 14.11 -66.17
N ASP A 199 11.22 13.38 -67.25
CA ASP A 199 10.05 13.61 -68.07
C ASP A 199 8.85 12.86 -67.47
N PHE A 200 7.92 13.62 -66.89
CA PHE A 200 6.69 13.06 -66.33
C PHE A 200 5.64 12.86 -67.45
N SER A 201 5.29 11.60 -67.71
CA SER A 201 4.19 11.21 -68.60
C SER A 201 3.26 10.25 -67.86
N PRO A 202 2.03 10.66 -67.48
CA PRO A 202 1.34 11.91 -67.82
C PRO A 202 1.91 13.17 -67.10
N PRO A 203 1.55 14.38 -67.56
CA PRO A 203 1.99 15.64 -66.95
C PRO A 203 1.61 15.71 -65.47
N LEU A 204 2.43 16.41 -64.69
CA LEU A 204 2.23 16.54 -63.25
C LEU A 204 0.89 17.25 -62.94
N GLU A 205 0.03 16.58 -62.18
CA GLU A 205 -1.22 17.11 -61.68
C GLU A 205 -1.19 17.24 -60.16
N PHE A 206 -1.77 18.33 -59.65
CA PHE A 206 -1.84 18.59 -58.22
C PHE A 206 -3.29 18.70 -57.80
N GLN A 207 -3.68 17.95 -56.76
CA GLN A 207 -5.01 18.08 -56.18
C GLN A 207 -5.17 19.41 -55.42
N ARG A 208 -4.13 19.84 -54.70
CA ARG A 208 -4.12 21.10 -53.94
C ARG A 208 -2.70 21.62 -53.80
N VAL A 209 -2.50 22.91 -54.06
CA VAL A 209 -1.21 23.60 -53.84
C VAL A 209 -1.48 24.85 -53.03
N HIS A 210 -0.75 25.04 -51.93
CA HIS A 210 -0.86 26.23 -51.10
C HIS A 210 0.44 26.45 -50.32
N ARG A 211 0.70 27.71 -49.95
CA ARG A 211 1.77 28.04 -49.00
C ARG A 211 1.27 27.77 -47.58
N ILE A 212 2.16 27.25 -46.74
CA ILE A 212 1.90 26.98 -45.33
C ILE A 212 2.62 28.05 -44.51
N GLY A 213 1.92 28.66 -43.55
CA GLY A 213 2.47 29.67 -42.66
C GLY A 213 1.83 31.05 -42.82
N PRO A 214 2.03 31.95 -41.84
CA PRO A 214 1.52 33.32 -41.91
C PRO A 214 2.20 34.09 -43.05
N MET A 215 1.41 34.61 -44.00
CA MET A 215 1.95 35.48 -45.06
C MET A 215 2.59 36.71 -44.42
N HIS A 216 3.85 36.98 -44.72
CA HIS A 216 4.51 38.21 -44.26
C HIS A 216 3.89 39.41 -44.98
N LYS A 217 2.93 40.08 -44.31
CA LYS A 217 2.39 41.37 -44.75
C LYS A 217 3.48 42.45 -44.59
N GLY A 218 4.45 42.48 -45.50
CA GLY A 218 5.55 43.46 -45.42
C GLY A 218 6.50 43.52 -46.60
N ALA A 219 6.48 42.56 -47.53
CA ALA A 219 7.37 42.57 -48.68
C ALA A 219 6.70 43.15 -49.95
N SER A 220 6.07 44.31 -49.81
CA SER A 220 5.80 45.20 -50.94
C SER A 220 6.72 46.41 -50.82
N ARG A 221 7.74 46.43 -51.67
CA ARG A 221 8.41 47.65 -52.12
C ARG A 221 8.87 47.48 -53.55
#